data_AF-A0A0W0GCP1-F1
#
_entry.id   AF-A0A0W0GCP1-F1
#
_cell.length_a   1.000
_cell.length_b   1.000
_cell.length_c   1.000
_cell.angle_alpha   90.00
_cell.angle_beta   90.00
_cell.angle_gamma   90.00
#
_symmetry.space_group_name_H-M   'P 1'
#
loop_
_entity.id
_entity.type
_entity.pdbx_description
1 polymer ?
#
loop_
_entity_poly.entity_id
_entity_poly.type
_entity_poly.pdbx_seq_one_letter_code
_entity_poly.pdbx_strand_id
1 'polypeptide(L)'
;MHIIGWAHDPTGLSSTPKGSCAVLCHAYSIPDMNLPEDWCQAPTDKKWLYSLLVAKDANFKQKAWARPNNHHDMPLGPGWGCTIHYKPYLEEMTKYANQDEISHCVSFSTIWNANNKKAKGLRATGVGTITCSHHELVQPNGLGDLQVGDMHNFYLLFCTQIENILHFYG
;
A
#
# COMPACT_ATOMS: atom_id res chain seq x y z
N MET A 1 2.48 -25.48 0.16
CA MET A 1 1.48 -24.61 -0.49
C MET A 1 2.13 -24.07 -1.75
N HIS A 2 1.74 -24.58 -2.92
CA HIS A 2 2.32 -24.19 -4.20
C HIS A 2 1.55 -23.00 -4.75
N ILE A 3 2.22 -21.86 -4.94
CA ILE A 3 1.62 -20.66 -5.50
C ILE A 3 1.71 -20.77 -7.03
N ILE A 4 0.57 -20.64 -7.70
CA ILE A 4 0.43 -20.81 -9.14
C ILE A 4 1.11 -19.63 -9.83
N GLY A 5 2.14 -19.89 -10.64
CA GLY A 5 2.89 -18.88 -11.42
C GLY A 5 4.40 -18.90 -11.16
N TRP A 6 4.83 -18.95 -9.89
CA TRP A 6 6.24 -18.90 -9.48
C TRP A 6 6.82 -20.26 -9.07
N ALA A 7 6.00 -21.30 -8.93
CA ALA A 7 6.46 -22.64 -8.53
C ALA A 7 7.47 -23.29 -9.51
N HIS A 8 7.57 -22.76 -10.74
CA HIS A 8 8.51 -23.22 -11.77
C HIS A 8 9.74 -22.32 -11.94
N ASP A 9 9.86 -21.24 -11.16
CA ASP A 9 11.06 -20.41 -11.19
C ASP A 9 12.25 -21.24 -10.66
N PRO A 10 13.33 -21.43 -11.46
CA PRO A 10 14.50 -22.20 -11.03
C PRO A 10 15.22 -21.58 -9.82
N THR A 11 14.98 -20.30 -9.51
CA THR A 11 15.54 -19.60 -8.35
C THR A 11 14.68 -19.78 -7.08
N GLY A 12 13.52 -20.43 -7.20
CA GLY A 12 12.66 -20.83 -6.09
C GLY A 12 11.73 -19.73 -5.56
N LEU A 13 10.90 -20.05 -4.56
CA LEU A 13 9.92 -19.10 -4.02
C LEU A 13 10.56 -17.89 -3.31
N SER A 14 11.75 -18.06 -2.75
CA SER A 14 12.46 -17.02 -2.00
C SER A 14 12.96 -15.85 -2.86
N SER A 15 13.05 -16.04 -4.18
CA SER A 15 13.48 -14.99 -5.11
C SER A 15 12.32 -14.11 -5.61
N THR A 16 11.07 -14.45 -5.26
CA THR A 16 9.87 -13.69 -5.68
C THR A 16 9.99 -12.21 -5.30
N PRO A 17 10.09 -11.28 -6.27
CA PRO A 17 10.16 -9.86 -5.99
C PRO A 17 8.88 -9.36 -5.32
N LYS A 18 9.02 -8.35 -4.46
CA LYS A 18 7.88 -7.71 -3.77
C LYS A 18 6.88 -7.21 -4.80
N GLY A 19 5.58 -7.46 -4.62
CA GLY A 19 4.56 -6.92 -5.53
C GLY A 19 4.47 -7.54 -6.92
N SER A 20 5.37 -8.46 -7.29
CA SER A 20 5.41 -9.08 -8.63
C SER A 20 4.19 -9.95 -8.96
N CYS A 21 3.43 -10.38 -7.97
CA CYS A 21 2.18 -11.13 -8.14
C CYS A 21 0.95 -10.21 -8.24
N ALA A 22 1.12 -8.88 -8.15
CA ALA A 22 0.04 -7.93 -8.38
C ALA A 22 -0.20 -7.74 -9.88
N VAL A 23 -1.47 -7.60 -10.26
CA VAL A 23 -1.84 -7.28 -11.64
C VAL A 23 -1.62 -5.78 -11.87
N LEU A 24 -0.74 -5.45 -12.80
CA LEU A 24 -0.49 -4.06 -13.20
C LEU A 24 -1.62 -3.57 -14.11
N CYS A 25 -1.95 -2.29 -13.99
CA CYS A 25 -2.86 -1.64 -14.93
C CYS A 25 -2.11 -1.40 -16.25
N HIS A 26 -2.54 -1.99 -17.36
CA HIS A 26 -1.87 -1.80 -18.66
C HIS A 26 -1.94 -0.37 -19.21
N ALA A 27 -2.84 0.46 -18.68
CA ALA A 27 -2.93 1.88 -19.03
C ALA A 27 -2.04 2.79 -18.17
N TYR A 28 -1.28 2.24 -17.22
CA TYR A 28 -0.34 3.01 -16.41
C TYR A 28 0.86 3.46 -17.23
N SER A 29 1.38 4.65 -16.98
CA SER A 29 2.67 5.11 -17.50
C SER A 29 3.79 4.23 -16.92
N ILE A 30 4.20 3.21 -17.67
CA ILE A 30 5.19 2.22 -17.28
C ILE A 30 6.42 2.35 -18.20
N PRO A 31 7.56 2.82 -17.67
CA PRO A 31 8.84 2.80 -18.38
C PRO A 31 9.12 1.41 -18.96
N ASP A 32 9.69 1.39 -20.17
CA ASP A 32 10.09 0.17 -20.89
C ASP A 32 8.97 -0.83 -21.26
N MET A 33 7.69 -0.54 -20.96
CA MET A 33 6.55 -1.31 -21.48
C MET A 33 5.69 -0.53 -22.47
N ASN A 34 5.18 0.64 -22.06
CA ASN A 34 4.17 1.36 -22.84
C ASN A 34 4.43 2.87 -22.95
N LEU A 35 5.59 3.32 -22.46
CA LEU A 35 6.09 4.68 -22.70
C LEU A 35 7.08 4.69 -23.87
N PRO A 36 7.09 5.74 -24.72
CA PRO A 36 8.13 5.95 -25.73
C PRO A 36 9.51 6.09 -25.10
N GLU A 37 10.59 5.63 -25.73
CA GLU A 37 11.96 5.69 -25.16
C GLU A 37 12.40 7.11 -24.73
N ASP A 38 11.92 8.15 -25.42
CA ASP A 38 12.24 9.55 -25.17
C ASP A 38 11.23 10.26 -24.24
N TRP A 39 10.35 9.52 -23.55
CA TRP A 39 9.31 10.08 -22.67
C TRP A 39 9.87 11.05 -21.61
N CYS A 40 11.07 10.76 -21.08
CA CYS A 40 11.79 11.60 -20.12
C CYS A 40 12.18 12.98 -20.67
N GLN A 41 12.38 13.08 -22.00
CA GLN A 41 12.80 14.30 -22.70
C GLN A 41 11.61 15.14 -23.17
N ALA A 42 10.38 14.70 -22.88
CA ALA A 42 9.18 15.41 -23.27
C ALA A 42 9.20 16.88 -22.80
N PRO A 43 8.73 17.82 -23.65
CA PRO A 43 8.53 19.20 -23.27
C PRO A 43 7.73 19.35 -21.97
N THR A 44 8.04 20.36 -21.16
CA THR A 44 7.42 20.56 -19.83
C THR A 44 5.89 20.60 -19.87
N ASP A 45 5.31 21.17 -20.92
CA ASP A 45 3.87 21.25 -21.18
C ASP A 45 3.23 19.92 -21.58
N LYS A 46 4.04 18.88 -21.86
CA LYS A 46 3.60 17.53 -22.25
C LYS A 46 3.97 16.43 -21.26
N LYS A 47 4.82 16.70 -20.27
CA LYS A 47 5.24 15.70 -19.27
C LYS A 47 4.07 15.03 -18.55
N TRP A 48 2.95 15.75 -18.38
CA TRP A 48 1.74 15.22 -17.75
C TRP A 48 1.15 14.00 -18.48
N LEU A 49 1.39 13.85 -19.79
CA LEU A 49 0.96 12.68 -20.58
C LEU A 49 1.61 11.37 -20.11
N TYR A 50 2.79 11.47 -19.50
CA TYR A 50 3.58 10.33 -19.02
C TYR A 50 3.59 10.23 -17.49
N SER A 51 2.81 11.08 -16.81
CA SER A 51 2.70 11.04 -15.36
C SER A 51 1.95 9.81 -14.89
N LEU A 52 2.38 9.27 -13.75
CA LEU A 52 1.63 8.24 -13.05
C LEU A 52 0.52 8.87 -12.22
N LEU A 53 -0.73 8.49 -12.52
CA LEU A 53 -1.90 8.94 -11.75
C LEU A 53 -2.36 7.83 -10.80
N VAL A 54 -2.12 8.06 -9.51
CA VAL A 54 -2.57 7.19 -8.42
C VAL A 54 -3.68 7.86 -7.61
N ALA A 55 -4.65 7.06 -7.19
CA ALA A 55 -5.67 7.45 -6.24
C ALA A 55 -5.35 6.83 -4.89
N LYS A 56 -5.73 7.53 -3.82
CA LYS A 56 -5.61 7.01 -2.47
C LYS A 56 -7.01 6.88 -1.88
N ASP A 57 -7.37 5.70 -1.43
CA ASP A 57 -8.64 5.43 -0.75
C ASP A 57 -8.44 4.72 0.59
N ALA A 58 -9.29 5.01 1.58
CA ALA A 58 -9.22 4.46 2.92
C ALA A 58 -10.61 4.08 3.43
N ASN A 59 -10.74 2.86 3.92
CA ASN A 59 -11.95 2.36 4.57
C ASN A 59 -11.71 2.18 6.08
N PHE A 60 -12.17 3.17 6.87
CA PHE A 60 -12.11 3.17 8.34
C PHE A 60 -13.23 2.35 9.02
N LYS A 61 -14.12 1.73 8.23
CA LYS A 61 -15.17 0.84 8.75
C LYS A 61 -14.69 -0.62 8.79
N GLN A 62 -13.70 -0.99 7.99
CA GLN A 62 -13.11 -2.33 7.97
C GLN A 62 -12.14 -2.52 9.15
N LYS A 63 -12.62 -3.13 10.22
CA LYS A 63 -11.86 -3.33 11.46
C LYS A 63 -11.43 -4.78 11.60
N ALA A 64 -10.21 -5.00 12.07
CA ALA A 64 -9.71 -6.34 12.38
C ALA A 64 -9.42 -6.45 13.87
N TRP A 65 -10.01 -7.46 14.52
CA TRP A 65 -9.73 -7.77 15.93
C TRP A 65 -8.38 -8.46 16.08
N ALA A 66 -7.68 -8.15 17.18
CA ALA A 66 -6.50 -8.89 17.59
C ALA A 66 -6.91 -10.32 17.99
N ARG A 67 -6.18 -11.33 17.52
CA ARG A 67 -6.40 -12.73 17.87
C ARG A 67 -5.21 -13.26 18.66
N PRO A 68 -5.42 -14.09 19.71
CA PRO A 68 -4.34 -14.66 20.50
C PRO A 68 -3.35 -15.50 19.68
N ASN A 69 -3.81 -16.13 18.60
CA ASN A 69 -3.06 -17.13 17.84
C ASN A 69 -2.67 -16.70 16.42
N ASN A 70 -2.50 -15.38 16.20
CA ASN A 70 -2.30 -14.80 14.87
C ASN A 70 -1.03 -15.29 14.14
N HIS A 71 -0.10 -15.94 14.85
CA HIS A 71 1.15 -16.48 14.30
C HIS A 71 0.94 -17.77 13.48
N HIS A 72 -0.17 -18.47 13.66
CA HIS A 72 -0.52 -19.64 12.84
C HIS A 72 -1.14 -19.26 11.49
N ASP A 73 -1.66 -18.03 11.36
CA ASP A 73 -2.25 -17.49 10.14
C ASP A 73 -1.19 -16.72 9.35
N MET A 74 -0.17 -17.42 8.87
CA MET A 74 0.88 -16.81 8.06
C MET A 74 0.32 -16.47 6.66
N PRO A 75 0.46 -15.22 6.18
CA PRO A 75 0.00 -14.85 4.84
C PRO A 75 0.71 -15.66 3.77
N LEU A 76 -0.03 -16.02 2.73
CA LEU A 76 0.51 -16.65 1.53
C LEU A 76 1.32 -15.61 0.73
N GLY A 77 2.65 -15.65 0.83
CA GLY A 77 3.53 -14.73 0.09
C GLY A 77 3.43 -13.29 0.60
N PRO A 78 3.92 -13.00 1.82
CA PRO A 78 3.82 -11.66 2.40
C PRO A 78 4.56 -10.63 1.55
N GLY A 79 3.84 -9.63 1.06
CA GLY A 79 4.41 -8.58 0.23
C GLY A 79 4.65 -8.95 -1.23
N TRP A 80 4.16 -10.10 -1.72
CA TRP A 80 4.31 -10.49 -3.13
C TRP A 80 3.21 -9.94 -4.03
N GLY A 81 2.02 -9.64 -3.50
CA GLY A 81 0.89 -9.12 -4.25
C GLY A 81 0.60 -7.65 -3.96
N CYS A 82 -0.68 -7.29 -3.93
CA CYS A 82 -1.12 -5.93 -3.65
C CYS A 82 -0.94 -5.50 -2.18
N THR A 83 -0.84 -6.46 -1.26
CA THR A 83 -0.71 -6.20 0.19
C THR A 83 0.74 -6.00 0.59
N ILE A 84 1.02 -4.94 1.36
CA ILE A 84 2.33 -4.70 1.94
C ILE A 84 2.72 -5.80 2.93
N HIS A 85 4.01 -6.09 3.05
CA HIS A 85 4.50 -7.05 4.04
C HIS A 85 4.25 -6.50 5.45
N TYR A 86 3.38 -7.18 6.21
CA TYR A 86 2.84 -6.71 7.49
C TYR A 86 3.90 -6.37 8.55
N LYS A 87 4.87 -7.27 8.80
CA LYS A 87 5.90 -7.09 9.85
C LYS A 87 6.75 -5.80 9.72
N PRO A 88 7.51 -5.58 8.62
CA PRO A 88 8.32 -4.38 8.47
C PRO A 88 7.45 -3.12 8.38
N TYR A 89 6.24 -3.23 7.80
CA TYR A 89 5.30 -2.12 7.77
C TYR A 89 4.89 -1.68 9.18
N LEU A 90 4.50 -2.62 10.05
CA LEU A 90 4.19 -2.31 11.44
C LEU A 90 5.39 -1.77 12.21
N GLU A 91 6.58 -2.36 12.04
CA GLU A 91 7.80 -1.87 12.68
C GLU A 91 8.06 -0.41 12.32
N GLU A 92 7.85 -0.03 11.06
CA GLU A 92 7.95 1.36 10.63
C GLU A 92 6.87 2.24 11.29
N MET A 93 5.61 1.79 11.29
CA MET A 93 4.51 2.54 11.91
C MET A 93 4.73 2.80 13.40
N THR A 94 5.28 1.83 14.14
CA THR A 94 5.50 1.98 15.58
C THR A 94 6.46 3.12 15.94
N LYS A 95 7.34 3.53 15.02
CA LYS A 95 8.24 4.69 15.21
C LYS A 95 7.48 6.01 15.32
N TYR A 96 6.29 6.08 14.71
CA TYR A 96 5.48 7.29 14.61
C TYR A 96 4.21 7.27 15.49
N ALA A 97 3.96 6.18 16.20
CA ALA A 97 2.72 5.93 16.96
C ALA A 97 2.42 6.94 18.09
N ASN A 98 3.36 7.79 18.48
CA ASN A 98 3.21 8.78 19.56
C ASN A 98 3.14 10.23 19.05
N GLN A 99 2.96 10.45 17.74
CA GLN A 99 2.82 11.80 17.21
C GLN A 99 1.39 12.29 17.42
N ASP A 100 1.24 13.44 18.07
CA ASP A 100 -0.06 14.08 18.24
C ASP A 100 -0.62 14.53 16.88
N GLU A 101 -1.74 13.95 16.47
CA GLU A 101 -2.43 14.35 15.24
C GLU A 101 -3.18 15.67 15.49
N ILE A 102 -2.75 16.74 14.82
CA ILE A 102 -3.34 18.07 14.98
C ILE A 102 -4.64 18.15 14.16
N SER A 103 -5.79 17.87 14.79
CA SER A 103 -7.09 18.13 14.15
C SER A 103 -7.53 19.58 14.42
N HIS A 104 -7.29 20.50 13.48
CA HIS A 104 -7.74 21.90 13.59
C HIS A 104 -9.27 22.08 13.47
N CYS A 105 -10.03 21.02 13.19
CA CYS A 105 -11.47 21.07 13.02
C CYS A 105 -12.21 20.28 14.10
N VAL A 106 -13.10 20.97 14.84
CA VAL A 106 -13.84 20.44 16.00
C VAL A 106 -14.83 19.31 15.63
N SER A 107 -15.34 19.33 14.39
CA SER A 107 -16.20 18.25 13.88
C SER A 107 -15.40 16.98 13.60
N PHE A 108 -14.17 17.12 13.07
CA PHE A 108 -13.27 16.01 12.81
C PHE A 108 -12.78 15.37 14.11
N SER A 109 -12.45 16.18 15.13
CA SER A 109 -12.04 15.68 16.44
C SER A 109 -13.14 14.87 17.15
N THR A 110 -14.41 15.19 16.92
CA THR A 110 -15.54 14.43 17.48
C THR A 110 -15.69 13.05 16.82
N ILE A 111 -15.61 12.99 15.48
CA ILE A 111 -15.64 11.73 14.72
C ILE A 111 -14.43 10.86 15.07
N TRP A 112 -13.27 11.49 15.17
CA TRP A 112 -12.02 10.87 15.61
C TRP A 112 -12.13 10.20 16.97
N ASN A 113 -12.57 10.97 17.97
CA ASN A 113 -12.75 10.47 19.33
C ASN A 113 -13.78 9.34 19.39
N ALA A 114 -14.86 9.40 18.60
CA ALA A 114 -15.86 8.32 18.51
C ALA A 114 -15.27 7.04 17.91
N ASN A 115 -14.41 7.15 16.90
CA ASN A 115 -13.74 6.02 16.26
C ASN A 115 -12.66 5.40 17.17
N ASN A 116 -11.88 6.23 17.87
CA ASN A 116 -10.81 5.79 18.77
C ASN A 116 -11.32 5.12 20.05
N LYS A 117 -12.49 5.52 20.57
CA LYS A 117 -13.11 4.85 21.73
C LYS A 117 -13.39 3.36 21.48
N LYS A 118 -13.55 2.94 20.22
CA LYS A 118 -13.79 1.54 19.82
C LYS A 118 -12.55 0.82 19.29
N ALA A 119 -11.36 1.38 19.49
CA ALA A 119 -10.11 0.83 18.98
C ALA A 119 -9.50 -0.28 19.85
N LYS A 120 -9.82 -0.31 21.16
CA LYS A 120 -9.22 -1.25 22.11
C LYS A 120 -9.47 -2.71 21.67
N GLY A 121 -8.40 -3.49 21.54
CA GLY A 121 -8.47 -4.90 21.13
C GLY A 121 -8.49 -5.12 19.61
N LEU A 122 -8.42 -4.05 18.79
CA LEU A 122 -8.23 -4.17 17.35
C LEU A 122 -6.74 -4.25 17.00
N ARG A 123 -6.42 -5.07 15.98
CA ARG A 123 -5.10 -5.08 15.32
C ARG A 123 -5.01 -4.11 14.13
N ALA A 124 -6.17 -3.66 13.63
CA ALA A 124 -6.30 -2.67 12.58
C ALA A 124 -7.66 -1.96 12.70
N THR A 125 -7.69 -0.65 12.48
CA THR A 125 -8.89 0.19 12.53
C THR A 125 -9.50 0.47 11.16
N GLY A 126 -8.75 0.21 10.11
CA GLY A 126 -9.16 0.43 8.73
C GLY A 126 -8.21 -0.28 7.76
N VAL A 127 -8.46 -0.08 6.48
CA VAL A 127 -7.55 -0.46 5.40
C VAL A 127 -7.34 0.74 4.50
N GLY A 128 -6.11 0.96 4.09
CA GLY A 128 -5.72 1.96 3.12
C GLY A 128 -5.24 1.30 1.83
N THR A 129 -5.53 1.92 0.69
CA THR A 129 -5.12 1.44 -0.62
C THR A 129 -4.64 2.58 -1.51
N ILE A 130 -3.61 2.30 -2.30
CA ILE A 130 -3.16 3.09 -3.44
C ILE A 130 -3.60 2.37 -4.70
N THR A 131 -4.39 3.02 -5.54
CA THR A 131 -4.98 2.42 -6.75
C THR A 131 -4.67 3.23 -8.00
N CYS A 132 -4.88 2.61 -9.16
CA CYS A 132 -5.00 3.29 -10.42
C CYS A 132 -6.17 4.28 -10.39
N SER A 133 -5.92 5.57 -10.64
CA SER A 133 -6.99 6.58 -10.67
C SER A 133 -8.03 6.33 -11.76
N HIS A 134 -7.67 5.59 -12.81
CA HIS A 134 -8.54 5.37 -13.97
C HIS A 134 -9.34 4.06 -13.89
N HIS A 135 -8.73 3.00 -13.35
CA HIS A 135 -9.28 1.64 -13.42
C HIS A 135 -9.39 0.97 -12.04
N GLU A 136 -9.02 1.68 -10.97
CA GLU A 136 -9.13 1.22 -9.57
C GLU A 136 -8.34 -0.07 -9.25
N LEU A 137 -7.41 -0.48 -10.11
CA LEU A 137 -6.48 -1.58 -9.80
C LEU A 137 -5.56 -1.18 -8.65
N VAL A 138 -5.50 -2.01 -7.62
CA VAL A 138 -4.61 -1.82 -6.47
C VAL A 138 -3.15 -1.98 -6.90
N GLN A 139 -2.33 -1.01 -6.51
CA GLN A 139 -0.90 -1.02 -6.80
C GLN A 139 -0.18 -2.18 -6.09
N PRO A 140 0.94 -2.68 -6.66
CA PRO A 140 1.84 -3.58 -5.96
C PRO A 140 2.22 -3.02 -4.59
N ASN A 141 2.02 -3.81 -3.53
CA ASN A 141 2.23 -3.40 -2.14
C ASN A 141 1.49 -2.10 -1.71
N GLY A 142 0.48 -1.66 -2.46
CA GLY A 142 -0.26 -0.44 -2.23
C GLY A 142 -1.38 -0.56 -1.19
N LEU A 143 -1.65 -1.77 -0.67
CA LEU A 143 -2.71 -2.02 0.30
C LEU A 143 -2.14 -2.41 1.66
N GLY A 144 -2.65 -1.81 2.73
CA GLY A 144 -2.27 -2.17 4.08
C GLY A 144 -3.24 -1.72 5.15
N ASP A 145 -3.06 -2.31 6.33
CA ASP A 145 -3.87 -2.03 7.51
C ASP A 145 -3.59 -0.61 8.04
N LEU A 146 -4.63 0.10 8.45
CA LEU A 146 -4.52 1.37 9.15
C LEU A 146 -4.54 1.11 10.65
N GLN A 147 -3.68 1.82 11.40
CA GLN A 147 -3.76 1.87 12.86
C GLN A 147 -4.61 3.05 13.30
N VAL A 148 -5.08 2.96 14.54
CA VAL A 148 -5.71 4.07 15.26
C VAL A 148 -4.78 5.26 15.16
N GLY A 149 -5.26 6.46 14.85
CA GLY A 149 -4.43 7.63 15.14
C GLY A 149 -3.81 8.35 13.95
N ASP A 150 -3.62 7.70 12.80
CA ASP A 150 -2.59 8.26 11.92
C ASP A 150 -2.94 8.33 10.43
N MET A 151 -3.15 9.56 9.96
CA MET A 151 -2.92 9.94 8.56
C MET A 151 -1.50 9.56 8.08
N HIS A 152 -0.53 9.43 8.99
CA HIS A 152 0.82 8.92 8.70
C HIS A 152 0.81 7.49 8.14
N ASN A 153 -0.13 6.64 8.55
CA ASN A 153 -0.25 5.27 8.05
C ASN A 153 -0.45 5.26 6.53
N PHE A 154 -1.25 6.23 6.07
CA PHE A 154 -1.57 6.40 4.67
C PHE A 154 -0.42 7.03 3.87
N TYR A 155 0.37 7.88 4.52
CA TYR A 155 1.59 8.44 3.94
C TYR A 155 2.68 7.38 3.78
N LEU A 156 2.91 6.53 4.78
CA LEU A 156 3.87 5.42 4.73
C LEU A 156 3.50 4.41 3.63
N LEU A 157 2.21 4.07 3.48
CA LEU A 157 1.72 3.23 2.37
C LEU A 157 2.05 3.85 1.02
N PHE A 158 1.92 5.16 0.88
CA PHE A 158 2.26 5.86 -0.35
C PHE A 158 3.79 5.91 -0.61
N CYS A 159 4.60 6.21 0.41
CA CYS A 159 6.07 6.25 0.27
C CYS A 159 6.64 4.88 -0.11
N THR A 160 6.21 3.82 0.58
CA THR A 160 6.63 2.44 0.25
C THR A 160 6.21 2.03 -1.15
N GLN A 161 5.06 2.51 -1.63
CA GLN A 161 4.62 2.29 -3.00
C GLN A 161 5.50 3.05 -4.02
N ILE A 162 5.88 4.30 -3.75
CA ILE A 162 6.83 5.04 -4.60
C ILE A 162 8.19 4.33 -4.67
N GLU A 163 8.72 3.87 -3.53
CA GLU A 163 9.98 3.11 -3.51
C GLU A 163 9.90 1.84 -4.37
N ASN A 164 8.78 1.13 -4.31
CA ASN A 164 8.55 -0.03 -5.18
C ASN A 164 8.48 0.38 -6.65
N ILE A 165 7.77 1.46 -7.01
CA ILE A 165 7.76 1.97 -8.40
C ILE A 165 9.19 2.27 -8.87
N LEU A 166 9.96 2.99 -8.06
CA LEU A 166 11.33 3.36 -8.43
C LEU A 166 12.24 2.14 -8.58
N HIS A 167 12.00 1.07 -7.82
CA HIS A 167 12.76 -0.18 -7.93
C HIS A 167 12.27 -1.09 -9.07
N PHE A 168 11.01 -1.00 -9.48
CA PHE A 168 10.45 -1.79 -10.58
C PHE A 168 10.65 -1.16 -11.96
N TYR A 169 10.79 0.16 -12.02
CA TYR A 169 10.77 0.93 -13.26
C TYR A 169 11.95 1.89 -13.41
N GLY A 170 12.97 1.80 -12.56
CA GLY A 170 14.22 2.58 -12.62
C GLY A 170 15.44 1.67 -12.55
#